data_AF-A0A2H0G4Q7-F1
#
_entry.id   AF-A0A2H0G4Q7-F1
#
_cell.length_a   1.000
_cell.length_b   1.000
_cell.length_c   1.000
_cell.angle_alpha   90.00
_cell.angle_beta   90.00
_cell.angle_gamma   90.00
#
_symmetry.space_group_name_H-M   'P 1'
#
loop_
_entity.id
_entity.type
_entity.pdbx_description
1 polymer ?
#
loop_
_entity_poly.entity_id
_entity_poly.type
_entity_poly.pdbx_seq_one_letter_code
_entity_poly.pdbx_strand_id
1 'polypeptide(L)'
;MSRPVPSHAQRGATLVVGMIMLVLITLMVTTAFTLSTANLKSVGNMQFRNEAIAAGNIAIERVLSSPFTTAPSAEQILVDINNDGTNDYAVSFAAPVCVRASVAAPPVLSSVTLGSSMSTSYTWNTVWDIDATVTPTSDNPGASGASAHVRSGVRVLLSQAQKDAVCP
;
A
#
# COMPACT_ATOMS: atom_id res chain seq x y z
N MET A 1 -17.91 23.17 84.81
CA MET A 1 -18.59 24.01 83.79
C MET A 1 -18.12 23.54 82.43
N SER A 2 -18.95 22.78 81.72
CA SER A 2 -18.59 22.16 80.43
C SER A 2 -19.66 22.56 79.42
N ARG A 3 -19.33 23.45 78.47
CA ARG A 3 -20.27 23.93 77.43
C ARG A 3 -20.29 22.91 76.27
N PRO A 4 -21.46 22.46 75.78
CA PRO A 4 -21.54 21.59 74.62
C PRO A 4 -21.30 22.40 73.35
N VAL A 5 -20.50 21.85 72.42
CA VAL A 5 -20.26 22.40 71.09
C VAL A 5 -21.36 21.88 70.16
N PRO A 6 -22.05 22.75 69.38
CA PRO A 6 -23.05 22.31 68.43
C PRO A 6 -22.40 21.57 67.25
N SER A 7 -22.86 20.34 66.99
CA SER A 7 -22.50 19.62 65.77
C SER A 7 -23.34 20.14 64.61
N HIS A 8 -22.71 20.91 63.72
CA HIS A 8 -23.33 21.29 62.47
C HIS A 8 -23.47 20.05 61.58
N ALA A 9 -24.69 19.56 61.39
CA ALA A 9 -24.99 18.47 60.49
C ALA A 9 -24.78 18.92 59.03
N GLN A 10 -23.66 18.50 58.42
CA GLN A 10 -23.31 18.72 57.01
C GLN A 10 -24.22 17.91 56.07
N ARG A 11 -25.53 18.17 56.06
CA ARG A 11 -26.50 17.38 55.26
C ARG A 11 -26.70 17.88 53.81
N GLY A 12 -26.10 19.01 53.42
CA GLY A 12 -26.22 19.55 52.04
C GLY A 12 -24.95 19.41 51.18
N ALA A 13 -23.76 19.56 51.77
CA ALA A 13 -22.51 19.61 51.01
C ALA A 13 -22.09 18.25 50.42
N THR A 14 -22.41 17.14 51.09
CA THR A 14 -22.05 15.78 50.63
C THR A 14 -22.76 15.39 49.34
N LEU A 15 -24.01 15.85 49.15
CA LEU A 15 -24.80 15.56 47.95
C LEU A 15 -24.28 16.35 46.74
N VAL A 16 -23.89 17.61 46.95
CA VAL A 16 -23.27 18.46 45.91
C VAL A 16 -21.90 17.91 45.51
N VAL A 17 -21.05 17.59 46.49
CA VAL A 17 -19.73 16.97 46.22
C VAL A 17 -19.89 15.60 45.55
N GLY A 18 -20.87 14.80 45.96
CA GLY A 18 -21.21 13.53 45.33
C GLY A 18 -21.63 13.69 43.86
N MET A 19 -22.49 14.66 43.55
CA MET A 19 -22.89 15.00 42.18
C MET A 19 -21.71 15.46 41.33
N ILE A 20 -20.85 16.33 41.87
CA ILE A 20 -19.64 16.79 41.19
C ILE A 20 -18.72 15.59 40.89
N MET A 21 -18.47 14.72 41.86
CA MET A 21 -17.66 13.52 41.67
C MET A 21 -18.26 12.58 40.62
N LEU A 22 -19.58 12.39 40.62
CA LEU A 22 -20.28 11.57 39.62
C LEU A 22 -20.12 12.14 38.20
N VAL A 23 -20.23 13.47 38.05
CA VAL A 23 -19.98 14.16 36.77
C VAL A 23 -18.52 14.01 36.34
N LEU A 24 -17.56 14.14 37.25
CA LEU A 24 -16.14 13.99 36.91
C LEU A 24 -15.80 12.55 36.47
N ILE A 25 -16.32 11.55 37.19
CA ILE A 25 -16.11 10.13 36.85
C ILE A 25 -16.76 9.81 35.49
N THR A 26 -17.99 10.27 35.25
CA THR A 26 -18.65 10.05 33.95
C THR A 26 -17.91 10.73 32.80
N LEU A 27 -17.36 11.93 33.02
CA LEU A 27 -16.52 12.61 32.04
C LEU A 27 -15.21 11.84 31.77
N MET A 28 -14.57 11.32 32.81
CA MET A 28 -13.35 10.50 32.67
C MET A 28 -13.63 9.20 31.91
N VAL A 29 -14.73 8.51 32.21
CA VAL A 29 -15.09 7.25 31.56
C VAL A 29 -15.44 7.47 30.09
N THR A 30 -16.22 8.50 29.78
CA THR A 30 -16.60 8.83 28.38
C THR A 30 -15.39 9.27 27.55
N THR A 31 -14.50 10.07 28.11
CA THR A 31 -13.24 10.45 27.44
C THR A 31 -12.32 9.24 27.21
N ALA A 32 -12.22 8.32 28.17
CA ALA A 32 -11.45 7.09 28.00
C ALA A 32 -12.00 6.20 26.87
N PHE A 33 -13.33 6.02 26.79
CA PHE A 33 -13.95 5.25 25.71
C PHE A 33 -13.77 5.91 24.34
N THR A 34 -14.01 7.22 24.23
CA THR A 34 -13.87 7.94 22.96
C THR A 34 -12.43 7.92 22.45
N LEU A 35 -11.44 8.10 23.34
CA LEU A 35 -10.03 7.97 22.99
C LEU A 35 -9.68 6.55 22.52
N SER A 36 -10.20 5.53 23.19
CA SER A 36 -9.97 4.12 22.81
C SER A 36 -10.55 3.82 21.43
N THR A 37 -11.77 4.25 21.15
CA THR A 37 -12.40 4.07 19.84
C THR A 37 -11.64 4.82 18.74
N ALA A 38 -11.12 6.02 19.01
CA ALA A 38 -10.31 6.77 18.06
C ALA A 38 -9.01 6.02 17.71
N ASN A 39 -8.32 5.47 18.70
CA ASN A 39 -7.12 4.67 18.50
C ASN A 39 -7.42 3.42 17.66
N LEU A 40 -8.51 2.70 17.94
CA LEU A 40 -8.89 1.51 17.17
C LEU A 40 -9.21 1.83 15.71
N LYS A 41 -9.89 2.95 15.43
CA LYS A 41 -10.12 3.42 14.05
C LYS A 41 -8.81 3.71 13.32
N SER A 42 -7.85 4.35 14.01
CA SER A 42 -6.53 4.62 13.43
C SER A 42 -5.79 3.32 13.09
N VAL A 43 -5.83 2.32 13.97
CA VAL A 43 -5.20 1.02 13.72
C VAL A 43 -5.88 0.29 12.56
N GLY A 44 -7.21 0.31 12.49
CA GLY A 44 -7.96 -0.27 11.36
C GLY A 44 -7.59 0.38 10.02
N ASN A 45 -7.49 1.70 9.97
CA ASN A 45 -7.06 2.41 8.75
C ASN A 45 -5.64 2.02 8.33
N MET A 46 -4.73 1.83 9.30
CA MET A 46 -3.38 1.37 9.02
C MET A 46 -3.33 -0.09 8.56
N GLN A 47 -4.22 -0.96 9.07
CA GLN A 47 -4.36 -2.33 8.58
C GLN A 47 -4.75 -2.35 7.10
N PHE A 48 -5.84 -1.68 6.72
CA PHE A 48 -6.27 -1.61 5.32
C PHE A 48 -5.21 -1.01 4.39
N ARG A 49 -4.49 0.03 4.85
CA ARG A 49 -3.38 0.58 4.09
C ARG A 49 -2.25 -0.44 3.86
N ASN A 50 -1.90 -1.21 4.88
CA ASN A 50 -0.85 -2.23 4.78
C ASN A 50 -1.27 -3.39 3.87
N GLU A 51 -2.53 -3.82 3.96
CA GLU A 51 -3.11 -4.84 3.07
C GLU A 51 -3.12 -4.37 1.62
N ALA A 52 -3.53 -3.12 1.34
CA ALA A 52 -3.48 -2.56 0.00
C ALA A 52 -2.05 -2.55 -0.59
N ILE A 53 -1.04 -2.20 0.21
CA ILE A 53 0.37 -2.27 -0.21
C ILE A 53 0.79 -3.72 -0.47
N ALA A 54 0.41 -4.66 0.41
CA ALA A 54 0.71 -6.08 0.23
C ALA A 54 0.06 -6.65 -1.04
N ALA A 55 -1.20 -6.31 -1.31
CA ALA A 55 -1.90 -6.68 -2.53
C ALA A 55 -1.21 -6.13 -3.77
N GLY A 56 -0.76 -4.86 -3.74
CA GLY A 56 0.04 -4.25 -4.80
C GLY A 56 1.33 -5.03 -5.07
N ASN A 57 2.07 -5.44 -4.03
CA ASN A 57 3.29 -6.23 -4.19
C ASN A 57 3.01 -7.62 -4.77
N ILE A 58 1.97 -8.32 -4.29
CA ILE A 58 1.56 -9.63 -4.84
C ILE A 58 1.25 -9.51 -6.34
N ALA A 59 0.50 -8.48 -6.72
CA ALA A 59 0.15 -8.25 -8.11
C ALA A 59 1.39 -7.90 -8.95
N ILE A 60 2.30 -7.04 -8.44
CA ILE A 60 3.57 -6.72 -9.13
C ILE A 60 4.38 -7.99 -9.39
N GLU A 61 4.52 -8.89 -8.41
CA GLU A 61 5.25 -10.15 -8.60
C GLU A 61 4.60 -11.04 -9.69
N ARG A 62 3.27 -11.03 -9.82
CA ARG A 62 2.57 -11.72 -10.91
C ARG A 62 2.88 -11.10 -12.27
N VAL A 63 2.88 -9.77 -12.38
CA VAL A 63 3.25 -9.06 -13.61
C VAL A 63 4.71 -9.35 -13.99
N LEU A 64 5.62 -9.26 -13.01
CA LEU A 64 7.05 -9.55 -13.21
C LEU A 64 7.33 -11.00 -13.60
N SER A 65 6.49 -11.93 -13.15
CA SER A 65 6.56 -13.36 -13.52
C SER A 65 5.96 -13.64 -14.90
N SER A 66 5.31 -12.65 -15.52
CA SER A 66 4.72 -12.73 -16.86
C SER A 66 5.68 -12.15 -17.91
N PRO A 67 5.47 -12.43 -19.21
CA PRO A 67 6.24 -11.82 -20.28
C PRO A 67 5.77 -10.37 -20.57
N PHE A 68 5.77 -9.51 -19.54
CA PHE A 68 5.24 -8.14 -19.57
C PHE A 68 5.95 -7.22 -20.58
N THR A 69 7.18 -7.57 -20.97
CA THR A 69 7.98 -6.80 -21.95
C THR A 69 7.63 -7.10 -23.41
N THR A 70 6.84 -8.13 -23.72
CA THR A 70 6.52 -8.49 -25.12
C THR A 70 5.44 -7.59 -25.72
N ALA A 71 4.45 -7.23 -24.92
CA ALA A 71 3.34 -6.36 -25.29
C ALA A 71 2.84 -5.62 -24.04
N PRO A 72 3.59 -4.60 -23.57
CA PRO A 72 3.22 -3.86 -22.38
C PRO A 72 1.87 -3.19 -22.59
N SER A 73 0.88 -3.59 -21.78
CA SER A 73 -0.48 -3.07 -21.84
C SER A 73 -1.00 -2.84 -20.42
N ALA A 74 -1.98 -1.95 -20.29
CA ALA A 74 -2.66 -1.77 -19.02
C ALA A 74 -3.47 -3.01 -18.69
N GLU A 75 -3.40 -3.45 -17.45
CA GLU A 75 -4.13 -4.62 -16.96
C GLU A 75 -4.60 -4.42 -15.52
N GLN A 76 -5.50 -5.27 -15.08
CA GLN A 76 -6.00 -5.26 -13.71
C GLN A 76 -5.92 -6.66 -13.12
N ILE A 77 -5.40 -6.75 -11.91
CA ILE A 77 -5.30 -8.00 -11.15
C ILE A 77 -6.14 -7.85 -9.89
N LEU A 78 -7.06 -8.79 -9.70
CA LEU A 78 -7.81 -8.93 -8.46
C LEU A 78 -7.03 -9.77 -7.45
N VAL A 79 -6.98 -9.29 -6.22
CA VAL A 79 -6.25 -9.92 -5.11
C VAL A 79 -7.21 -10.15 -3.96
N ASP A 80 -7.39 -11.42 -3.63
CA ASP A 80 -7.94 -11.92 -2.38
C ASP A 80 -6.77 -12.02 -1.38
N ILE A 81 -6.70 -11.12 -0.39
CA ILE A 81 -5.53 -11.00 0.50
C ILE A 81 -5.61 -11.98 1.67
N ASN A 82 -6.82 -12.35 2.08
CA ASN A 82 -7.09 -13.22 3.22
C ASN A 82 -7.48 -14.66 2.80
N ASN A 83 -7.60 -14.89 1.49
CA ASN A 83 -7.96 -16.15 0.85
C ASN A 83 -9.33 -16.69 1.32
N ASP A 84 -10.32 -15.79 1.45
CA ASP A 84 -11.70 -16.14 1.82
C ASP A 84 -12.61 -16.45 0.62
N GLY A 85 -12.08 -16.34 -0.60
CA GLY A 85 -12.78 -16.59 -1.86
C GLY A 85 -13.43 -15.34 -2.45
N THR A 86 -13.28 -14.17 -1.82
CA THR A 86 -13.70 -12.88 -2.36
C THR A 86 -12.50 -11.99 -2.64
N ASN A 87 -12.60 -11.14 -3.68
CA ASN A 87 -11.46 -10.28 -4.01
C ASN A 87 -11.51 -9.04 -3.15
N ASP A 88 -10.48 -8.77 -2.35
CA ASP A 88 -10.42 -7.60 -1.48
C ASP A 88 -9.99 -6.32 -2.20
N TYR A 89 -8.99 -6.45 -3.07
CA TYR A 89 -8.34 -5.33 -3.74
C TYR A 89 -8.25 -5.55 -5.24
N ALA A 90 -8.50 -4.49 -6.00
CA ALA A 90 -8.23 -4.41 -7.42
C ALA A 90 -6.95 -3.60 -7.63
N VAL A 91 -5.92 -4.23 -8.19
CA VAL A 91 -4.65 -3.59 -8.55
C VAL A 91 -4.67 -3.28 -10.03
N SER A 92 -4.70 -1.99 -10.37
CA SER A 92 -4.74 -1.50 -11.75
C SER A 92 -3.35 -1.03 -12.16
N PHE A 93 -2.81 -1.65 -13.21
CA PHE A 93 -1.51 -1.33 -13.77
C PHE A 93 -1.67 -0.38 -14.95
N ALA A 94 -0.89 0.70 -14.96
CA ALA A 94 -0.62 1.40 -16.20
C ALA A 94 0.22 0.50 -17.13
N ALA A 95 0.15 0.74 -18.44
CA ALA A 95 1.00 0.03 -19.39
C ALA A 95 2.49 0.21 -18.98
N PRO A 96 3.26 -0.87 -18.77
CA PRO A 96 4.66 -0.76 -18.35
C PRO A 96 5.46 0.12 -19.31
N VAL A 97 6.25 1.03 -18.77
CA VAL A 97 7.00 2.02 -19.58
C VAL A 97 8.48 1.70 -19.52
N CYS A 98 9.12 1.57 -20.69
CA CYS A 98 10.58 1.51 -20.74
C CYS A 98 11.15 2.92 -20.53
N VAL A 99 11.84 3.13 -19.40
CA VAL A 99 12.39 4.44 -19.02
C VAL A 99 13.84 4.63 -19.43
N ARG A 100 14.57 3.54 -19.70
CA ARG A 100 15.98 3.59 -20.12
C ARG A 100 16.40 2.33 -20.86
N ALA A 101 17.16 2.48 -21.93
CA ALA A 101 17.89 1.40 -22.59
C ALA A 101 19.39 1.72 -22.64
N SER A 102 20.23 0.71 -22.42
CA SER A 102 21.69 0.83 -22.57
C SER A 102 22.31 -0.48 -23.03
N VAL A 103 23.40 -0.43 -23.78
CA VAL A 103 24.09 -1.63 -24.27
C VAL A 103 24.63 -2.43 -23.08
N ALA A 104 24.30 -3.72 -23.01
CA ALA A 104 24.68 -4.59 -21.90
C ALA A 104 26.07 -5.20 -22.08
N ALA A 105 26.37 -5.63 -23.30
CA ALA A 105 27.68 -6.13 -23.69
C ALA A 105 27.95 -5.73 -25.14
N PRO A 106 29.22 -5.44 -25.50
CA PRO A 106 29.59 -5.27 -26.90
C PRO A 106 29.29 -6.56 -27.67
N PRO A 107 28.91 -6.47 -28.95
CA PRO A 107 28.53 -7.62 -29.72
C PRO A 107 29.71 -8.59 -29.83
N VAL A 108 29.43 -9.88 -29.75
CA VAL A 108 30.40 -10.89 -30.18
C VAL A 108 30.53 -10.75 -31.68
N LEU A 109 31.69 -10.33 -32.17
CA LEU A 109 31.91 -10.12 -33.60
C LEU A 109 31.74 -11.46 -34.31
N SER A 110 30.74 -11.56 -35.19
CA SER A 110 30.53 -12.75 -36.02
C SER A 110 31.64 -12.92 -37.06
N SER A 111 32.44 -11.88 -37.31
CA SER A 111 33.67 -11.90 -38.10
C SER A 111 34.61 -10.79 -37.64
N VAL A 112 35.93 -11.06 -37.62
CA VAL A 112 36.97 -10.05 -37.32
C VAL A 112 37.02 -8.95 -38.40
N THR A 113 36.61 -9.26 -39.63
CA THR A 113 36.73 -8.34 -40.78
C THR A 113 35.48 -7.51 -41.06
N LEU A 114 34.31 -7.95 -40.60
CA LEU A 114 33.09 -7.16 -40.66
C LEU A 114 32.94 -6.41 -39.34
N GLY A 115 32.90 -5.08 -39.40
CA GLY A 115 32.80 -4.23 -38.21
C GLY A 115 31.57 -4.52 -37.34
N SER A 116 31.57 -4.01 -36.12
CA SER A 116 30.53 -4.22 -35.11
C SER A 116 29.10 -3.86 -35.56
N SER A 117 28.95 -3.00 -36.59
CA SER A 117 27.66 -2.66 -37.19
C SER A 117 26.98 -3.81 -37.92
N MET A 118 27.72 -4.84 -38.32
CA MET A 118 27.21 -6.04 -39.01
C MET A 118 27.07 -7.24 -38.07
N SER A 119 27.32 -7.06 -36.77
CA SER A 119 27.14 -8.10 -35.75
C SER A 119 25.71 -8.05 -35.21
N THR A 120 24.98 -9.16 -35.27
CA THR A 120 23.53 -9.19 -34.98
C THR A 120 23.17 -9.42 -33.51
N SER A 121 24.15 -9.50 -32.60
CA SER A 121 23.94 -9.94 -31.21
C SER A 121 24.25 -8.85 -30.17
N TYR A 122 23.58 -7.70 -30.29
CA TYR A 122 23.52 -6.74 -29.20
C TYR A 122 22.47 -7.17 -28.19
N THR A 123 22.84 -7.14 -26.91
CA THR A 123 21.89 -7.24 -25.80
C THR A 123 21.80 -5.90 -25.08
N TRP A 124 20.60 -5.56 -24.64
CA TRP A 124 20.27 -4.27 -24.05
C TRP A 124 19.76 -4.44 -22.64
N ASN A 125 20.36 -3.70 -21.71
CA ASN A 125 19.83 -3.46 -20.39
C ASN A 125 18.70 -2.45 -20.50
N THR A 126 17.47 -2.91 -20.39
CA THR A 126 16.28 -2.06 -20.37
C THR A 126 15.75 -1.94 -18.94
N VAL A 127 15.42 -0.73 -18.50
CA VAL A 127 14.81 -0.45 -17.21
C VAL A 127 13.35 -0.08 -17.46
N TRP A 128 12.45 -0.75 -16.77
CA TRP A 128 11.01 -0.61 -16.89
C TRP A 128 10.44 -0.05 -15.60
N ASP A 129 9.52 0.90 -15.75
CA ASP A 129 8.69 1.42 -14.68
C ASP A 129 7.33 0.71 -14.71
N ILE A 130 6.95 0.11 -13.59
CA ILE A 130 5.68 -0.56 -13.37
C ILE A 130 4.94 0.24 -12.32
N ASP A 131 3.85 0.86 -12.73
CA ASP A 131 3.06 1.77 -11.92
C ASP A 131 1.68 1.14 -11.65
N ALA A 132 1.38 0.92 -10.37
CA ALA A 132 0.20 0.21 -9.92
C ALA A 132 -0.61 1.04 -8.92
N THR A 133 -1.91 1.16 -9.18
CA THR A 133 -2.87 1.79 -8.26
C THR A 133 -3.76 0.72 -7.66
N VAL A 134 -3.79 0.65 -6.34
CA VAL A 134 -4.58 -0.32 -5.57
C VAL A 134 -5.83 0.38 -5.04
N THR A 135 -6.98 -0.19 -5.35
CA THR A 135 -8.28 0.25 -4.84
C THR A 135 -9.04 -0.92 -4.23
N PRO A 136 -9.79 -0.70 -3.14
CA PRO A 136 -10.65 -1.72 -2.55
C PRO A 136 -11.79 -2.07 -3.53
N THR A 137 -12.23 -3.32 -3.50
CA THR A 137 -13.37 -3.78 -4.30
C THR A 137 -14.70 -3.52 -3.59
N SER A 138 -15.81 -3.84 -4.25
CA SER A 138 -17.13 -3.89 -3.60
C SER A 138 -17.25 -4.96 -2.52
N ASP A 139 -16.38 -5.98 -2.56
CA ASP A 139 -16.47 -7.15 -1.68
C ASP A 139 -15.80 -6.85 -0.33
N ASN A 140 -14.92 -5.84 -0.25
CA ASN A 140 -14.33 -5.35 0.99
C ASN A 140 -14.74 -3.88 1.30
N PRO A 141 -16.01 -3.65 1.70
CA PRO A 141 -16.53 -2.30 1.94
C PRO A 141 -15.86 -1.58 3.13
N GLY A 142 -15.28 -2.33 4.07
CA GLY A 142 -14.53 -1.80 5.22
C GLY A 142 -13.26 -1.07 4.79
N ALA A 143 -12.66 -1.48 3.67
CA ALA A 143 -11.45 -0.89 3.12
C ALA A 143 -11.71 0.29 2.17
N SER A 144 -12.95 0.73 1.96
CA SER A 144 -13.36 1.73 0.94
C SER A 144 -12.58 3.07 0.93
N GLY A 145 -11.89 3.44 2.01
CA GLY A 145 -11.03 4.62 2.09
C GLY A 145 -9.52 4.34 1.92
N ALA A 146 -9.11 3.09 1.75
CA ALA A 146 -7.71 2.67 1.67
C ALA A 146 -7.27 2.50 0.22
N SER A 147 -6.62 3.53 -0.33
CA SER A 147 -5.93 3.45 -1.63
C SER A 147 -4.41 3.44 -1.42
N ALA A 148 -3.70 2.65 -2.20
CA ALA A 148 -2.25 2.66 -2.24
C ALA A 148 -1.75 2.81 -3.68
N HIS A 149 -0.62 3.49 -3.83
CA HIS A 149 0.10 3.59 -5.10
C HIS A 149 1.46 2.94 -4.91
N VAL A 150 1.78 1.97 -5.76
CA VAL A 150 3.01 1.19 -5.68
C VAL A 150 3.71 1.29 -7.02
N ARG A 151 5.00 1.61 -6.99
CA ARG A 151 5.84 1.71 -8.18
C ARG A 151 7.05 0.81 -8.03
N SER A 152 7.37 0.06 -9.08
CA SER A 152 8.52 -0.83 -9.13
C SER A 152 9.35 -0.59 -10.39
N GLY A 153 10.66 -0.57 -10.22
CA GLY A 153 11.63 -0.46 -11.31
C GLY A 153 12.35 -1.80 -11.53
N VAL A 154 12.22 -2.39 -12.71
CA VAL A 154 12.85 -3.68 -13.04
C VAL A 154 13.77 -3.57 -14.25
N ARG A 155 14.93 -4.24 -14.19
CA ARG A 155 15.83 -4.35 -15.33
C ARG A 155 15.61 -5.68 -16.06
N VAL A 156 15.38 -5.61 -17.37
CA VAL A 156 15.25 -6.77 -18.26
C VAL A 156 16.30 -6.71 -19.36
N LEU A 157 16.92 -7.84 -19.66
CA LEU A 157 17.84 -7.99 -20.78
C LEU A 157 17.05 -8.33 -22.04
N LEU A 158 17.11 -7.47 -23.06
CA LEU A 158 16.42 -7.68 -24.33
C LEU A 158 17.42 -7.82 -25.48
N SER A 159 17.05 -8.60 -26.50
CA SER A 159 17.76 -8.58 -27.80
C SER A 159 17.50 -7.25 -28.53
N GLN A 160 18.32 -6.93 -29.54
CA GLN A 160 18.12 -5.77 -30.41
C GLN A 160 16.67 -5.68 -30.95
N ALA A 161 16.17 -6.77 -31.56
CA ALA A 161 14.84 -6.80 -32.16
C ALA A 161 13.72 -6.57 -31.14
N GLN A 162 13.84 -7.16 -29.93
CA GLN A 162 12.89 -6.94 -28.85
C GLN A 162 12.93 -5.50 -28.34
N LYS A 163 14.14 -4.95 -28.10
CA LYS A 163 14.31 -3.56 -27.68
C LYS A 163 13.66 -2.62 -28.70
N ASP A 164 13.90 -2.80 -29.99
CA ASP A 164 13.37 -1.91 -31.03
C ASP A 164 11.83 -1.98 -31.16
N ALA A 165 11.23 -3.11 -30.77
CA ALA A 165 9.78 -3.28 -30.79
C ALA A 165 9.08 -2.59 -29.60
N VAL A 166 9.68 -2.59 -28.40
CA VAL A 166 8.97 -2.23 -27.16
C VAL A 166 9.63 -1.13 -26.31
N CYS A 167 10.86 -0.73 -26.65
CA CYS A 167 11.63 0.28 -25.94
C CYS A 167 12.45 1.12 -26.94
N PRO A 168 11.83 2.07 -27.66
CA PRO A 168 12.50 2.91 -28.64
C PRO A 168 13.61 3.78 -28.03
#